data_AF-A0AA88E973-F1
#
_entry.id   AF-A0AA88E973-F1
#
_cell.length_a   1.000
_cell.length_b   1.000
_cell.length_c   1.000
_cell.angle_alpha   90.00
_cell.angle_beta   90.00
_cell.angle_gamma   90.00
#
_symmetry.space_group_name_H-M   'P 1'
#
loop_
_entity.id
_entity.type
_entity.pdbx_description
1 polymer ?
#
loop_
_entity_poly.entity_id
_entity_poly.type
_entity_poly.pdbx_seq_one_letter_code
_entity_poly.pdbx_strand_id
1 'polypeptide(L)'
;MPSGQFEPLYRTTLSVQDGELPVLPLSVYGAVVMAHSEVSEEYSSPNQFFFYLYDKRNAGLGGLSFDEGQFSVFGYTTVGRDILPQIKTGDVIKSAKLVDGEDHLILPTNES
;
A
#
# COMPACT_ATOMS: atom_id res chain seq x y z
N MET A 1 10.75 -4.89 -19.52
CA MET A 1 9.47 -4.56 -20.18
C MET A 1 9.69 -3.35 -21.09
N PRO A 2 9.16 -3.31 -22.32
CA PRO A 2 9.38 -2.17 -23.22
C PRO A 2 8.61 -0.94 -22.72
N SER A 3 9.28 0.21 -22.77
CA SER A 3 8.78 1.52 -22.36
C SER A 3 7.79 2.07 -23.41
N GLY A 4 6.57 1.53 -23.43
CA GLY A 4 5.42 2.15 -24.08
C GLY A 4 4.76 3.14 -23.12
N GLN A 5 4.32 4.29 -23.64
CA GLN A 5 3.57 5.29 -22.89
C GLN A 5 2.19 4.70 -22.54
N PHE A 6 2.11 3.95 -21.45
CA PHE A 6 0.85 3.51 -20.89
C PHE A 6 0.31 4.62 -20.01
N GLU A 7 -0.90 5.10 -20.33
CA GLU A 7 -1.65 5.86 -19.35
C GLU A 7 -1.90 4.98 -18.12
N PRO A 8 -1.72 5.52 -16.91
CA PRO A 8 -1.99 4.75 -15.71
C PRO A 8 -3.46 4.31 -15.69
N LEU A 9 -3.68 3.00 -15.55
CA LEU A 9 -5.02 2.46 -15.37
C LEU A 9 -5.42 2.63 -13.91
N TYR A 10 -6.38 3.52 -13.67
CA TYR A 10 -6.89 3.79 -12.33
C TYR A 10 -8.11 2.90 -12.00
N ARG A 11 -8.34 2.69 -10.70
CA ARG A 11 -9.52 1.97 -10.18
C ARG A 11 -9.65 0.55 -10.71
N THR A 12 -8.52 -0.12 -10.84
CA THR A 12 -8.44 -1.54 -11.21
C THR A 12 -7.48 -2.23 -10.26
N THR A 13 -7.69 -3.52 -10.03
CA THR A 13 -6.74 -4.36 -9.31
C THR A 13 -5.71 -4.94 -10.27
N LEU A 14 -4.54 -5.25 -9.74
CA LEU A 14 -3.48 -5.90 -10.51
C LEU A 14 -3.71 -7.41 -10.54
N SER A 15 -3.62 -8.04 -11.71
CA SER A 15 -3.83 -9.48 -11.85
C SER A 15 -2.52 -10.25 -11.68
N VAL A 16 -2.21 -10.64 -10.44
CA VAL A 16 -1.01 -11.44 -10.13
C VAL A 16 -1.06 -12.81 -10.80
N GLN A 17 -2.25 -13.37 -11.04
CA GLN A 17 -2.43 -14.65 -11.73
C GLN A 17 -2.01 -14.60 -13.20
N ASP A 18 -2.13 -13.42 -13.83
CA ASP A 18 -1.70 -13.20 -15.21
C ASP A 18 -0.19 -12.89 -15.32
N GLY A 19 0.54 -13.01 -14.20
CA GLY A 19 1.98 -12.79 -14.12
C GLY A 19 2.38 -11.33 -13.93
N GLU A 20 1.41 -10.44 -13.67
CA GLU A 20 1.70 -9.05 -13.33
C GLU A 20 2.24 -8.96 -11.89
N LEU A 21 3.35 -8.26 -11.71
CA LEU A 21 3.94 -8.06 -10.38
C LEU A 21 3.88 -6.57 -10.01
N PRO A 22 3.44 -6.25 -8.78
CA PRO A 22 3.38 -4.86 -8.33
C PRO A 22 4.78 -4.29 -8.15
N VAL A 23 4.94 -3.00 -8.49
CA VAL A 23 6.17 -2.26 -8.22
C VAL A 23 6.42 -2.13 -6.71
N LEU A 24 5.34 -1.98 -5.94
CA LEU A 24 5.35 -1.99 -4.48
C LEU A 24 4.56 -3.23 -3.99
N PRO A 25 5.23 -4.36 -3.73
CA PRO A 25 4.57 -5.57 -3.21
C PRO A 25 3.96 -5.38 -1.83
N LEU A 26 2.76 -5.93 -1.64
CA LEU A 26 2.09 -6.10 -0.35
C LEU A 26 2.82 -7.12 0.53
N SER A 27 3.46 -8.12 -0.08
CA SER A 27 4.18 -9.22 0.59
C SER A 27 5.49 -8.80 1.28
N VAL A 28 5.52 -7.62 1.87
CA VAL A 28 6.61 -7.06 2.65
C VAL A 28 6.09 -6.75 4.05
N TYR A 29 6.76 -7.30 5.07
CA TYR A 29 6.38 -7.01 6.46
C TYR A 29 6.55 -5.52 6.75
N GLY A 30 5.47 -4.87 7.20
CA GLY A 30 5.43 -3.44 7.46
C GLY A 30 5.12 -2.61 6.22
N ALA A 31 4.60 -3.20 5.14
CA ALA A 31 3.97 -2.45 4.05
C ALA A 31 2.87 -1.54 4.61
N VAL A 32 2.78 -0.33 4.07
CA VAL A 32 1.80 0.69 4.44
C VAL A 32 0.81 0.81 3.30
N VAL A 33 -0.46 0.55 3.61
CA VAL A 33 -1.46 0.13 2.63
C VAL A 33 -2.74 0.92 2.85
N MET A 34 -3.35 1.42 1.79
CA MET A 34 -4.66 2.08 1.90
C MET A 34 -5.75 1.03 2.14
N ALA A 35 -6.61 1.27 3.12
CA ALA A 35 -7.77 0.42 3.35
C ALA A 35 -8.80 0.64 2.24
N HIS A 36 -9.61 -0.37 1.95
CA HIS A 36 -10.81 -0.20 1.15
C HIS A 36 -11.88 -1.19 1.61
N SER A 37 -13.10 -1.01 1.12
CA SER A 37 -14.23 -1.91 1.42
C SER A 37 -14.48 -2.84 0.25
N GLU A 38 -14.73 -4.12 0.51
CA GLU A 38 -15.08 -5.11 -0.51
C GLU A 38 -16.45 -4.83 -1.17
N VAL A 39 -17.32 -4.06 -0.50
CA VAL A 39 -18.66 -3.70 -1.00
C VAL A 39 -18.72 -2.30 -1.60
N SER A 40 -17.57 -1.61 -1.71
CA SER A 40 -17.45 -0.30 -2.34
C SER A 40 -16.83 -0.43 -3.73
N GLU A 41 -17.21 0.47 -4.64
CA GLU A 41 -16.50 0.65 -5.92
C GLU A 41 -15.18 1.41 -5.76
N GLU A 42 -14.88 1.92 -4.56
CA GLU A 42 -13.62 2.56 -4.23
C GLU A 42 -12.55 1.53 -3.85
N TYR A 43 -11.45 1.50 -4.61
CA TYR A 43 -10.31 0.60 -4.39
C TYR A 43 -9.27 1.14 -3.39
N SER A 44 -9.46 2.35 -2.87
CA SER A 44 -8.56 2.97 -1.88
C SER A 44 -9.28 4.07 -1.11
N SER A 45 -9.19 4.02 0.22
CA SER A 45 -9.67 5.08 1.10
C SER A 45 -8.83 6.35 0.93
N PRO A 46 -9.39 7.54 1.15
CA PRO A 46 -8.60 8.78 1.19
C PRO A 46 -7.85 8.99 2.51
N ASN A 47 -8.22 8.31 3.60
CA ASN A 47 -7.71 8.64 4.94
C ASN A 47 -7.52 7.44 5.87
N GLN A 48 -7.95 6.25 5.49
CA GLN A 48 -7.73 5.02 6.25
C GLN A 48 -6.62 4.21 5.61
N PHE A 49 -5.63 3.86 6.42
CA PHE A 49 -4.53 2.98 6.03
C PHE A 49 -4.24 1.99 7.15
N PHE A 50 -3.49 0.95 6.82
CA PHE A 50 -3.04 -0.05 7.78
C PHE A 50 -1.59 -0.47 7.50
N PHE A 51 -0.95 -1.03 8.53
CA PHE A 51 0.33 -1.72 8.40
C PHE A 51 0.07 -3.20 8.15
N TYR A 52 0.59 -3.74 7.06
CA TYR A 52 0.46 -5.15 6.76
C TYR A 52 1.60 -5.95 7.42
N LEU A 53 1.25 -6.77 8.41
CA LEU A 53 2.20 -7.61 9.14
C LEU A 53 2.40 -8.94 8.42
N TYR A 54 2.89 -8.87 7.18
CA TYR A 54 3.05 -10.05 6.32
C TYR A 54 3.84 -11.18 6.99
N ASP A 55 3.25 -12.38 7.00
CA ASP A 55 3.89 -13.59 7.47
C ASP A 55 3.98 -14.60 6.33
N LYS A 56 5.20 -14.92 5.92
CA LYS A 56 5.49 -15.89 4.85
C LYS A 56 4.89 -17.28 5.11
N ARG A 57 4.59 -17.63 6.35
CA ARG A 57 3.93 -18.90 6.71
C ARG A 57 2.48 -18.95 6.22
N ASN A 58 1.88 -17.79 6.00
CA ASN A 58 0.50 -17.63 5.51
C ASN A 58 0.46 -17.25 4.02
N ALA A 59 1.60 -17.34 3.32
CA ALA A 59 1.72 -16.95 1.93
C ALA A 59 1.30 -18.08 0.98
N GLY A 60 0.81 -17.68 -0.19
CA GLY A 60 0.55 -18.56 -1.32
C GLY A 60 1.83 -19.02 -2.03
N LEU A 61 1.66 -19.61 -3.21
CA LEU A 61 2.77 -20.04 -4.05
C LEU A 61 3.69 -18.85 -4.38
N GLY A 62 5.01 -19.08 -4.31
CA GLY A 62 6.01 -18.03 -4.56
C GLY A 62 6.24 -17.09 -3.38
N GLY A 63 5.61 -17.31 -2.23
CA GLY A 63 5.80 -16.45 -1.06
C GLY A 63 5.07 -15.10 -1.19
N LEU A 64 4.02 -15.04 -2.00
CA LEU A 64 3.18 -13.85 -2.11
C LEU A 64 1.97 -13.95 -1.18
N SER A 65 1.51 -12.81 -0.68
CA SER A 65 0.21 -12.65 -0.05
C SER A 65 -0.89 -13.09 -1.01
N PHE A 66 -1.97 -13.68 -0.48
CA PHE A 66 -3.17 -13.96 -1.26
C PHE A 66 -3.87 -12.68 -1.76
N ASP A 67 -3.63 -11.57 -1.07
CA ASP A 67 -4.21 -10.26 -1.40
C ASP A 67 -3.28 -9.40 -2.28
N GLU A 68 -2.19 -9.98 -2.79
CA GLU A 68 -1.24 -9.28 -3.65
C GLU A 68 -1.97 -8.73 -4.90
N GLY A 69 -1.75 -7.45 -5.20
CA GLY A 69 -2.44 -6.75 -6.30
C GLY A 69 -3.86 -6.26 -6.00
N GLN A 70 -4.44 -6.61 -4.85
CA GLN A 70 -5.78 -6.14 -4.47
C GLN A 70 -5.77 -4.79 -3.74
N PHE A 71 -4.65 -4.46 -3.09
CA PHE A 71 -4.51 -3.24 -2.29
C PHE A 71 -3.49 -2.27 -2.86
N SER A 72 -3.74 -0.97 -2.67
CA SER A 72 -2.77 0.10 -2.96
C SER A 72 -1.72 0.20 -1.85
N VAL A 73 -0.52 -0.28 -2.14
CA VAL A 73 0.67 -0.08 -1.29
C VAL A 73 1.31 1.26 -1.64
N PHE A 74 1.54 2.11 -0.64
CA PHE A 74 2.11 3.45 -0.86
C PHE A 74 3.41 3.70 -0.07
N GLY A 75 3.89 2.71 0.68
CA GLY A 75 5.16 2.84 1.38
C GLY A 75 5.51 1.61 2.21
N TYR A 76 6.67 1.68 2.86
CA TYR A 76 7.17 0.65 3.75
C TYR A 76 7.69 1.26 5.03
N THR A 77 7.46 0.56 6.13
CA THR A 77 8.09 0.87 7.42
C THR A 77 9.55 0.50 7.36
N THR A 78 10.44 1.48 7.52
CA THR A 78 11.90 1.26 7.51
C THR A 78 12.51 1.10 8.91
N VAL A 79 11.81 1.60 9.95
CA VAL A 79 12.23 1.56 11.36
C VAL A 79 11.04 1.21 12.25
N GLY A 80 11.28 0.50 13.37
CA GLY A 80 10.23 0.14 14.33
C GLY A 80 9.55 -1.20 14.04
N ARG A 81 10.24 -2.12 13.35
CA ARG A 81 9.76 -3.48 13.04
C ARG A 81 9.31 -4.25 14.28
N ASP A 82 10.03 -4.09 15.39
CA ASP A 82 9.75 -4.68 16.69
C ASP A 82 8.54 -4.06 17.41
N ILE A 83 8.18 -2.82 17.05
CA ILE A 83 7.06 -2.06 17.63
C ILE A 83 5.75 -2.36 16.90
N LEU A 84 5.78 -2.53 15.57
CA LEU A 84 4.61 -2.84 14.75
C LEU A 84 3.67 -3.93 15.33
N PRO A 85 4.15 -5.11 15.76
CA PRO A 85 3.26 -6.15 16.30
C PRO A 85 2.72 -5.84 17.69
N GLN A 86 3.21 -4.78 18.34
CA GLN A 86 2.76 -4.36 19.67
C GLN A 86 1.59 -3.38 19.61
N ILE A 87 1.28 -2.81 18.43
CA ILE A 87 0.16 -1.91 18.21
C ILE A 87 -1.15 -2.70 18.38
N LYS A 88 -2.06 -2.18 19.20
CA LYS A 88 -3.32 -2.83 19.55
C LYS A 88 -4.52 -1.89 19.35
N THR A 89 -5.70 -2.48 19.33
CA THR A 89 -6.96 -1.74 19.34
C THR A 89 -6.97 -0.74 20.52
N GLY A 90 -7.26 0.52 20.20
CA GLY A 90 -7.28 1.61 21.18
C GLY A 90 -6.01 2.44 21.23
N ASP A 91 -4.90 1.97 20.63
CA ASP A 91 -3.72 2.82 20.43
C ASP A 91 -4.03 3.96 19.45
N VAL A 92 -3.42 5.12 19.69
CA VAL A 92 -3.70 6.35 18.93
C VAL A 92 -2.40 6.95 18.42
N ILE A 93 -2.38 7.28 17.12
CA ILE A 93 -1.30 8.07 16.52
C ILE A 93 -1.32 9.46 17.14
N LYS A 94 -0.28 9.79 17.92
CA LYS A 94 -0.17 11.10 18.61
C LYS A 94 0.28 12.21 17.67
N SER A 95 1.15 11.89 16.71
CA SER A 95 1.67 12.83 15.72
C SER A 95 2.21 12.07 14.51
N ALA A 96 2.23 12.77 13.38
CA ALA A 96 2.95 12.36 12.18
C ALA A 96 3.72 13.59 11.68
N LYS A 97 4.92 13.38 11.15
CA LYS A 97 5.78 14.46 10.64
C LYS A 97 6.44 14.01 9.35
N LEU A 98 6.36 14.86 8.32
CA LEU A 98 7.17 14.72 7.11
C LEU A 98 8.63 15.04 7.47
N VAL A 99 9.51 14.08 7.25
CA VAL A 99 10.93 14.21 7.59
C VAL A 99 11.80 14.56 6.38
N ASP A 100 11.35 14.21 5.17
CA ASP A 100 12.05 14.41 3.92
C ASP A 100 11.07 14.31 2.72
N GLY A 101 11.48 14.81 1.54
CA GLY A 101 10.74 14.68 0.28
C GLY A 101 9.58 15.65 0.07
N GLU A 102 9.51 16.73 0.84
CA GLU A 102 8.48 17.78 0.69
C GLU A 102 8.52 18.44 -0.70
N ASP A 103 9.71 18.55 -1.30
CA ASP A 103 9.95 19.10 -2.62
C ASP A 103 9.35 18.26 -3.77
N HIS A 104 9.00 17.00 -3.50
CA HIS A 104 8.31 16.14 -4.46
C HIS A 104 6.78 16.29 -4.42
N LEU A 105 6.22 17.01 -3.44
CA LEU A 105 4.78 17.20 -3.32
C LEU A 105 4.29 18.26 -4.32
N ILE A 106 3.61 17.80 -5.37
CA ILE A 106 2.93 18.67 -6.33
C ILE A 106 1.48 18.83 -5.89
N LEU A 107 1.14 20.02 -5.39
CA LEU A 107 -0.24 20.35 -5.04
C LEU A 107 -1.04 20.67 -6.31
N PRO A 108 -2.33 20.30 -6.37
CA PRO A 108 -3.18 20.70 -7.48
C PRO A 108 -3.23 22.23 -7.55
N THR A 109 -2.97 22.77 -8.74
CA THR A 109 -3.16 24.19 -9.01
C THR A 109 -4.67 24.44 -9.01
N ASN A 110 -5.16 25.27 -8.08
CA ASN A 110 -6.56 25.68 -8.07
C ASN A 110 -6.82 26.58 -9.29
N GLU A 111 -7.14 25.99 -10.45
CA GLU A 111 -7.80 26.74 -11.51
C GLU A 111 -9.29 26.81 -11.17
N SER A 112 -9.75 28.03 -10.86
CA SER A 112 -11.15 28.37 -10.56
C SER A 112 -11.88 28.83 -11.80
#